data_AF-A0A2I7K997-F1
#
_entry.id   AF-A0A2I7K997-F1
#
_cell.length_a   1.000
_cell.length_b   1.000
_cell.length_c   1.000
_cell.angle_alpha   90.00
_cell.angle_beta   90.00
_cell.angle_gamma   90.00
#
_symmetry.space_group_name_H-M   'P 1'
#
loop_
_entity.id
_entity.type
_entity.pdbx_description
1 polymer ?
#
loop_
_entity_poly.entity_id
_entity_poly.type
_entity_poly.pdbx_seq_one_letter_code
_entity_poly.pdbx_strand_id
1 'polypeptide(L)'
;MTRLIRFNKPYDVLPQFTDRGSDSSPRATLSDWIDLPGVYPAGRLDRDSEGLMLLTDHGRLQAWISDPQHKMPKTYWVQVEGTPDAAAIQALANGVELKDGMTRPAKAALIEEPEGIWARNPPIRVRKSVPDSWIALTIREGRNRQVRRMTAAVGHPTLRLIRAAIGIWTLDGLSPGTWEDLEAPTIPGPPKPKPAPNRQAIARRKAAASKPARPEPDAGLKPRKPRKPRKR
;
A
#
# COMPACT_ATOMS: atom_id res chain seq x y z
N MET A 1 18.96 -13.77 -15.75
CA MET A 1 19.22 -13.27 -14.39
C MET A 1 18.14 -12.26 -14.09
N THR A 2 17.56 -12.26 -12.89
CA THR A 2 16.54 -11.24 -12.54
C THR A 2 17.22 -9.89 -12.41
N ARG A 3 16.74 -8.89 -13.16
CA ARG A 3 17.24 -7.52 -13.06
C ARG A 3 16.28 -6.67 -12.25
N LEU A 4 16.84 -5.87 -11.34
CA LEU A 4 16.13 -4.89 -10.54
C LEU A 4 16.93 -3.60 -10.61
N ILE A 5 16.27 -2.49 -10.92
CA ILE A 5 16.89 -1.16 -10.87
C ILE A 5 16.12 -0.27 -9.90
N ARG A 6 16.84 0.67 -9.28
CA ARG A 6 16.26 1.84 -8.64
C ARG A 6 16.39 3.05 -9.56
N PHE A 7 15.36 3.87 -9.59
CA PHE A 7 15.29 5.09 -10.39
C PHE A 7 14.82 6.24 -9.51
N ASN A 8 15.50 7.39 -9.56
CA ASN A 8 15.03 8.60 -8.91
C ASN A 8 14.15 9.38 -9.90
N LYS A 9 12.84 9.14 -9.88
CA LYS A 9 11.89 9.73 -10.83
C LYS A 9 11.82 11.26 -10.63
N PRO A 10 12.10 12.07 -11.67
CA PRO A 10 11.90 13.52 -11.62
C PRO A 10 10.43 13.91 -11.48
N TYR A 11 10.21 15.18 -11.10
CA TYR A 11 8.88 15.78 -11.08
C TYR A 11 8.28 15.84 -12.50
N ASP A 12 6.96 15.79 -12.59
CA ASP A 12 6.16 15.84 -13.82
C ASP A 12 6.38 14.70 -14.84
N VAL A 13 7.02 13.61 -14.42
CA VAL A 13 7.21 12.41 -15.24
C VAL A 13 6.15 11.35 -14.94
N LEU A 14 5.50 10.81 -15.97
CA LEU A 14 4.55 9.70 -15.86
C LEU A 14 5.27 8.40 -15.44
N PRO A 15 4.70 7.58 -14.54
CA PRO A 15 5.29 6.31 -14.09
C PRO A 15 5.04 5.16 -15.07
N GLN A 16 5.20 5.41 -16.37
CA GLN A 16 4.99 4.45 -17.47
C GLN A 16 5.91 4.81 -18.64
N PHE A 17 6.14 3.89 -19.58
CA PHE A 17 7.02 4.09 -20.74
C PHE A 17 6.32 4.61 -22.00
N THR A 18 5.00 4.86 -21.95
CA THR A 18 4.24 5.30 -23.11
C THR A 18 3.15 6.26 -22.66
N ASP A 19 3.07 7.45 -23.24
CA ASP A 19 1.92 8.33 -23.02
C ASP A 19 0.74 7.85 -23.87
N ARG A 20 -0.44 7.75 -23.26
CA ARG A 20 -1.70 7.37 -23.93
C ARG A 20 -2.68 8.55 -23.98
N GLY A 21 -2.22 9.77 -23.67
CA GLY A 21 -3.00 11.01 -23.72
C GLY A 21 -3.22 11.54 -25.14
N SER A 22 -3.99 12.62 -25.26
CA SER A 22 -4.24 13.29 -26.54
C SER A 22 -3.00 14.01 -27.07
N ASP A 23 -2.77 13.93 -28.38
CA ASP A 23 -1.60 14.44 -29.13
C ASP A 23 -1.25 15.93 -28.94
N SER A 24 -2.09 16.71 -28.25
CA SER A 24 -1.91 18.16 -28.09
C SER A 24 -0.81 18.58 -27.11
N SER A 25 -0.34 17.70 -26.24
CA SER A 25 0.86 17.95 -25.41
C SER A 25 1.44 16.62 -24.86
N PRO A 26 2.53 16.09 -25.46
CA PRO A 26 3.16 14.88 -24.96
C PRO A 26 3.74 15.13 -23.55
N ARG A 27 3.44 14.24 -22.61
CA ARG A 27 3.98 14.31 -21.24
C ARG A 27 5.27 13.51 -21.17
N ALA A 28 6.19 13.95 -20.32
CA ALA A 28 7.40 13.19 -20.04
C ALA A 28 7.05 11.82 -19.42
N THR A 29 7.77 10.79 -19.80
CA THR A 29 7.58 9.39 -19.39
C THR A 29 8.89 8.78 -18.92
N LEU A 30 8.86 7.52 -18.49
CA LEU A 30 10.07 6.82 -18.08
C LEU A 30 11.06 6.61 -19.25
N SER A 31 10.60 6.61 -20.50
CA SER A 31 11.48 6.43 -21.66
C SER A 31 12.42 7.60 -21.89
N ASP A 32 12.14 8.78 -21.32
CA ASP A 32 13.01 9.95 -21.43
C ASP A 32 14.26 9.84 -20.53
N TRP A 33 14.26 8.87 -19.60
CA TRP A 33 15.28 8.74 -18.54
C TRP A 33 15.87 7.33 -18.44
N ILE A 34 15.18 6.33 -18.97
CA ILE A 34 15.56 4.92 -18.88
C ILE A 34 15.61 4.37 -20.30
N ASP A 35 16.84 4.20 -20.80
CA ASP A 35 17.17 3.58 -22.09
C ASP A 35 17.19 2.04 -22.03
N LEU A 36 16.94 1.47 -20.84
CA LEU A 36 16.91 0.03 -20.60
C LEU A 36 15.58 -0.61 -21.03
N PRO A 37 15.55 -1.48 -22.06
CA PRO A 37 14.35 -2.20 -22.45
C PRO A 37 14.00 -3.34 -21.48
N GLY A 38 12.73 -3.73 -21.45
CA GLY A 38 12.27 -4.95 -20.78
C GLY A 38 12.12 -4.86 -19.25
N VAL A 39 12.32 -3.68 -18.66
CA VAL A 39 12.03 -3.43 -17.24
C VAL A 39 10.70 -2.71 -17.08
N TYR A 40 9.95 -3.05 -16.03
CA TYR A 40 8.63 -2.48 -15.76
C TYR A 40 8.54 -1.96 -14.33
N PRO A 41 7.81 -0.86 -14.08
CA PRO A 41 7.59 -0.33 -12.73
C PRO A 41 6.98 -1.35 -11.77
N ALA A 42 7.63 -1.53 -10.62
CA ALA A 42 7.14 -2.30 -9.49
C ALA A 42 6.30 -1.40 -8.57
N GLY A 43 5.08 -1.12 -9.02
CA GLY A 43 4.16 -0.19 -8.38
C GLY A 43 4.14 1.18 -9.07
N ARG A 44 3.42 2.14 -8.47
CA ARG A 44 3.20 3.48 -9.04
C ARG A 44 3.78 4.58 -8.16
N LEU A 45 4.10 5.69 -8.80
CA LEU A 45 4.40 6.98 -8.19
C LEU A 45 3.69 8.04 -9.03
N ASP A 46 2.95 8.96 -8.39
CA ASP A 46 2.17 9.93 -9.15
C ASP A 46 3.06 10.84 -10.00
N ARG A 47 2.52 11.37 -11.10
CA ARG A 47 3.25 12.27 -12.02
C ARG A 47 3.87 13.46 -11.27
N ASP A 48 3.09 14.05 -10.37
CA ASP A 48 3.46 15.19 -9.54
C ASP A 48 4.27 14.83 -8.28
N SER A 49 4.76 13.59 -8.17
CA SER A 49 5.63 13.14 -7.09
C SER A 49 7.02 12.81 -7.61
N GLU A 50 8.02 12.83 -6.75
CA GLU A 50 9.43 12.60 -7.06
C GLU A 50 9.96 11.39 -6.31
N GLY A 51 11.15 10.92 -6.69
CA GLY A 51 11.92 9.98 -5.89
C GLY A 51 11.81 8.53 -6.33
N LEU A 52 12.06 7.63 -5.38
CA LEU A 52 12.38 6.24 -5.64
C LEU A 52 11.26 5.51 -6.36
N MET A 53 11.62 4.93 -7.50
CA MET A 53 10.88 3.89 -8.19
C MET A 53 11.77 2.66 -8.35
N LEU A 54 11.16 1.49 -8.22
CA LEU A 54 11.80 0.23 -8.54
C LEU A 54 11.24 -0.27 -9.86
N LEU A 55 12.11 -0.75 -10.73
CA LEU A 55 11.72 -1.38 -11.99
C LEU A 55 12.42 -2.73 -12.11
N THR A 56 11.74 -3.72 -12.66
CA THR A 56 12.28 -5.07 -12.81
C THR A 56 11.76 -5.73 -14.07
N ASP A 57 12.54 -6.65 -14.63
CA ASP A 57 12.14 -7.55 -15.72
C ASP A 57 11.35 -8.78 -15.22
N HIS A 58 11.26 -8.98 -13.91
CA HIS A 58 10.73 -10.20 -13.31
C HIS A 58 9.37 -10.00 -12.66
N GLY A 59 8.31 -10.49 -13.34
CA GLY A 59 6.92 -10.27 -12.93
C GLY A 59 6.57 -10.72 -11.51
N ARG A 60 7.19 -11.79 -10.97
CA ARG A 60 6.95 -12.20 -9.58
C ARG A 60 7.54 -11.22 -8.57
N LEU A 61 8.70 -10.64 -8.88
CA LEU A 61 9.32 -9.63 -8.02
C LEU A 61 8.51 -8.33 -8.10
N GLN A 62 8.07 -7.95 -9.30
CA GLN A 62 7.17 -6.82 -9.53
C GLN A 62 5.88 -6.96 -8.70
N ALA A 63 5.22 -8.11 -8.76
CA ALA A 63 4.04 -8.42 -7.98
C ALA A 63 4.35 -8.34 -6.48
N TRP A 64 5.46 -8.94 -6.02
CA TRP A 64 5.84 -8.93 -4.62
C TRP A 64 6.07 -7.52 -4.05
N ILE A 65 6.75 -6.65 -4.80
CA ILE A 65 6.99 -5.26 -4.38
C ILE A 65 5.69 -4.43 -4.38
N SER A 66 4.85 -4.62 -5.40
CA SER A 66 3.65 -3.82 -5.61
C SER A 66 2.43 -4.28 -4.81
N ASP A 67 2.44 -5.50 -4.28
CA ASP A 67 1.31 -6.08 -3.56
C ASP A 67 0.95 -5.26 -2.29
N PRO A 68 -0.27 -4.70 -2.21
CA PRO A 68 -0.76 -4.03 -1.01
C PRO A 68 -0.76 -4.91 0.25
N GLN A 69 -0.80 -6.24 0.10
CA GLN A 69 -0.79 -7.20 1.20
C GLN A 69 0.59 -7.39 1.83
N HIS A 70 1.66 -7.20 1.07
CA HIS A 70 3.04 -7.33 1.57
C HIS A 70 3.45 -6.14 2.43
N LYS A 71 2.67 -5.05 2.42
CA LYS A 71 2.79 -3.92 3.37
C LYS A 71 4.21 -3.36 3.48
N MET A 72 5.01 -3.45 2.41
CA MET A 72 6.38 -2.91 2.40
C MET A 72 6.32 -1.43 2.79
N PRO A 73 7.07 -1.01 3.83
CA PRO A 73 7.05 0.36 4.29
C PRO A 73 7.58 1.26 3.19
N LYS A 74 6.90 2.39 2.97
CA LYS A 74 7.30 3.42 2.02
C LYS A 74 7.51 4.69 2.81
N THR A 75 8.74 5.19 2.81
CA THR A 75 9.10 6.43 3.50
C THR A 75 9.07 7.56 2.50
N TYR A 76 8.39 8.64 2.88
CA TYR A 76 8.25 9.86 2.09
C TYR A 76 8.84 11.03 2.87
N TRP A 77 9.62 11.86 2.18
CA TRP A 77 9.89 13.22 2.62
C TRP A 77 8.82 14.12 2.01
N VAL A 78 8.10 14.82 2.89
CA VAL A 78 6.91 15.59 2.53
C VAL A 78 7.13 17.02 2.96
N GLN A 79 7.29 17.92 2.01
CA GLN A 79 7.28 19.35 2.28
C GLN A 79 5.83 19.82 2.33
N VAL A 80 5.44 20.51 3.40
CA VAL A 80 4.06 20.96 3.65
C VAL A 80 4.00 22.46 3.91
N GLU A 81 2.84 23.07 3.65
CA GLU A 81 2.56 24.44 4.10
C GLU A 81 2.41 24.49 5.63
N GLY A 82 3.00 25.52 6.24
CA GLY A 82 3.01 25.73 7.69
C GLY A 82 3.95 24.80 8.44
N THR A 83 3.89 24.88 9.77
CA THR A 83 4.64 24.02 10.69
C THR A 83 3.66 23.16 11.48
N PRO A 84 3.56 21.85 11.21
CA PRO A 84 2.74 20.95 11.98
C PRO A 84 3.17 20.93 13.45
N ASP A 85 2.19 21.03 14.35
CA ASP A 85 2.42 20.84 15.77
C ASP A 85 2.48 19.35 16.14
N ALA A 86 2.76 19.06 17.42
CA ALA A 86 2.83 17.70 17.92
C ALA A 86 1.50 16.94 17.76
N ALA A 87 0.35 17.63 17.83
CA ALA A 87 -0.96 17.01 17.68
C ALA A 87 -1.20 16.56 16.23
N ALA A 88 -0.83 17.38 15.25
CA ALA A 88 -0.90 17.04 13.83
C ALA A 88 0.01 15.84 13.49
N ILE A 89 1.25 15.82 14.00
CA ILE A 89 2.16 14.68 13.82
C ILE A 89 1.60 13.41 14.46
N GLN A 90 1.04 13.51 15.68
CA GLN A 90 0.44 12.37 16.36
C GLN A 90 -0.81 11.86 15.63
N ALA A 91 -1.63 12.74 15.06
CA ALA A 91 -2.78 12.36 14.24
C ALA A 91 -2.35 11.59 12.99
N LEU A 92 -1.31 12.06 12.28
CA LEU A 92 -0.73 11.33 11.15
C LEU A 92 -0.21 9.94 11.56
N ALA A 93 0.43 9.82 12.73
CA ALA A 93 0.96 8.56 13.24
C ALA A 93 -0.14 7.56 13.63
N ASN A 94 -1.20 8.03 14.29
CA ASN A 94 -2.34 7.19 14.70
C ASN A 94 -3.21 6.76 13.51
N GLY A 95 -3.17 7.54 12.43
CA GLY A 95 -4.02 7.41 11.26
C GLY A 95 -5.10 8.49 11.25
N VAL A 96 -5.53 8.84 10.04
CA VAL A 96 -6.50 9.92 9.80
C VAL A 96 -7.66 9.42 8.97
N GLU A 97 -8.84 9.99 9.19
CA GLU A 97 -10.02 9.66 8.41
C GLU A 97 -9.95 10.35 7.04
N LEU A 98 -10.03 9.56 5.97
CA LEU A 98 -10.10 10.03 4.59
C LEU A 98 -11.44 9.62 3.97
N LYS A 99 -11.78 10.17 2.80
CA LYS A 99 -13.04 9.86 2.08
C LYS A 99 -13.29 8.38 1.84
N ASP A 100 -12.23 7.61 1.65
CA ASP A 100 -12.24 6.17 1.39
C ASP A 100 -12.05 5.34 2.68
N GLY A 101 -12.16 5.95 3.87
CA GLY A 101 -12.04 5.33 5.20
C GLY A 101 -10.74 5.67 5.96
N MET A 102 -10.64 5.18 7.20
CA MET A 102 -9.51 5.41 8.10
C MET A 102 -8.19 4.86 7.53
N THR A 103 -7.10 5.63 7.61
CA THR A 103 -5.77 5.11 7.26
C THR A 103 -5.25 4.18 8.35
N ARG A 104 -4.30 3.31 7.98
CA ARG A 104 -3.55 2.54 8.96
C ARG A 104 -2.60 3.45 9.74
N PRO A 105 -2.18 3.03 10.95
CA PRO A 105 -1.11 3.70 11.67
C PRO A 105 0.16 3.82 10.81
N ALA A 106 0.85 4.94 10.98
CA ALA A 106 2.05 5.31 10.24
C ALA A 106 3.15 5.75 11.21
N LYS A 107 4.38 5.91 10.69
CA LYS A 107 5.41 6.67 11.41
C LYS A 107 5.44 8.07 10.82
N ALA A 108 5.30 9.09 11.64
CA ALA A 108 5.37 10.48 11.24
C ALA A 108 6.33 11.23 12.17
N ALA A 109 7.21 12.05 11.63
CA ALA A 109 8.10 12.92 12.39
C ALA A 109 8.34 14.21 11.60
N LEU A 110 8.38 15.34 12.31
CA LEU A 110 8.96 16.57 11.77
C LEU A 110 10.47 16.35 11.59
N ILE A 111 11.02 16.78 10.47
CA ILE A 111 12.44 16.69 10.16
C ILE A 111 12.93 18.03 9.62
N GLU A 112 14.24 18.25 9.70
CA GLU A 112 14.90 19.28 8.90
C GLU A 112 14.80 18.95 7.41
N GLU A 113 15.07 19.94 6.56
CA GLU A 113 15.20 19.71 5.13
C GLU A 113 16.22 18.58 4.87
N PRO A 114 15.85 17.52 4.12
CA PRO A 114 16.77 16.42 3.85
C PRO A 114 18.07 16.92 3.19
N GLU A 115 19.21 16.45 3.70
CA GLU A 115 20.51 16.79 3.13
C GLU A 115 20.63 16.32 1.67
N GLY A 116 21.29 17.13 0.83
CA GLY A 116 21.52 16.79 -0.58
C GLY A 116 20.25 16.79 -1.45
N ILE A 117 19.16 17.38 -0.98
CA ILE A 117 17.93 17.49 -1.76
C ILE A 117 18.12 18.40 -2.98
N TRP A 118 17.71 17.92 -4.14
CA TRP A 118 17.85 18.67 -5.39
C TRP A 118 16.74 19.71 -5.55
N ALA A 119 17.03 20.75 -6.34
CA ALA A 119 16.04 21.72 -6.76
C ALA A 119 14.97 21.06 -7.65
N ARG A 120 13.69 21.36 -7.39
CA ARG A 120 12.59 20.90 -8.24
C ARG A 120 12.43 21.82 -9.46
N ASN A 121 12.17 21.24 -10.63
CA ASN A 121 11.79 21.98 -11.84
C ASN A 121 10.38 21.56 -12.31
N PRO A 122 9.42 22.49 -12.45
CA PRO A 122 9.45 23.87 -11.98
C PRO A 122 9.52 23.94 -10.43
N PRO A 123 10.01 25.05 -9.86
CA PRO A 123 10.09 25.21 -8.41
C PRO A 123 8.73 25.08 -7.73
N ILE A 124 8.75 24.79 -6.43
CA ILE A 124 7.54 24.84 -5.61
C ILE A 124 7.00 26.27 -5.55
N ARG A 125 5.68 26.41 -5.69
CA ARG A 125 5.03 27.70 -5.52
C ARG A 125 4.85 27.95 -4.03
N VAL A 126 5.70 28.80 -3.47
CA VAL A 126 5.64 29.20 -2.06
C VAL A 126 4.92 30.53 -1.90
N ARG A 127 4.23 30.69 -0.77
CA ARG A 127 3.71 32.00 -0.33
C ARG A 127 4.73 32.58 0.64
N LYS A 128 5.34 33.72 0.32
CA LYS A 128 6.41 34.32 1.15
C LYS A 128 6.02 34.54 2.63
N SER A 129 4.73 34.67 2.92
CA SER A 129 4.21 34.90 4.28
C SER A 129 3.87 33.62 5.04
N VAL A 130 3.97 32.45 4.43
CA VAL A 130 3.63 31.17 5.05
C VAL A 130 4.91 30.32 5.08
N PRO A 131 5.39 29.89 6.26
CA PRO A 131 6.54 29.00 6.33
C PRO A 131 6.20 27.64 5.69
N ASP A 132 7.23 26.88 5.34
CA ASP A 132 7.10 25.48 4.99
C ASP A 132 7.98 24.63 5.91
N SER A 133 7.66 23.34 5.99
CA SER A 133 8.38 22.39 6.83
C SER A 133 8.36 20.99 6.23
N TRP A 134 9.24 20.13 6.73
CA TRP A 134 9.41 18.77 6.23
C TRP A 134 8.93 17.72 7.23
N ILE A 135 8.24 16.71 6.70
CA ILE A 135 7.79 15.54 7.46
C ILE A 135 8.40 14.29 6.83
N ALA A 136 8.99 13.42 7.66
CA ALA A 136 9.23 12.03 7.31
C ALA A 136 7.98 11.21 7.61
N LEU A 137 7.30 10.70 6.58
CA LEU A 137 6.09 9.88 6.72
C LEU A 137 6.30 8.48 6.14
N THR A 138 6.22 7.46 6.98
CA THR A 138 6.32 6.05 6.58
C THR A 138 4.97 5.35 6.67
N ILE A 139 4.44 4.89 5.53
CA ILE A 139 3.17 4.17 5.44
C ILE A 139 3.37 2.74 4.92
N ARG A 140 2.43 1.85 5.25
CA ARG A 140 2.41 0.44 4.85
C ARG A 140 1.19 0.07 3.99
N GLU A 141 0.67 1.07 3.30
CA GLU A 141 -0.42 0.98 2.34
C GLU A 141 -0.12 1.93 1.17
N GLY A 142 -0.98 1.94 0.16
CA GLY A 142 -0.74 2.67 -1.09
C GLY A 142 -2.02 3.12 -1.77
N ARG A 143 -2.90 3.80 -1.02
CA ARG A 143 -4.15 4.35 -1.57
C ARG A 143 -3.84 5.53 -2.49
N ASN A 144 -4.73 5.83 -3.43
CA ASN A 144 -4.54 6.93 -4.39
C ASN A 144 -4.23 8.24 -3.65
N ARG A 145 -3.10 8.89 -3.98
CA ARG A 145 -2.66 10.18 -3.39
C ARG A 145 -2.66 10.22 -1.87
N GLN A 146 -2.48 9.08 -1.20
CA GLN A 146 -2.73 8.94 0.22
C GLN A 146 -1.98 9.96 1.08
N VAL A 147 -0.65 10.07 0.91
CA VAL A 147 0.18 10.99 1.71
C VAL A 147 -0.31 12.43 1.61
N ARG A 148 -0.63 12.90 0.40
CA ARG A 148 -1.14 14.25 0.16
C ARG A 148 -2.48 14.51 0.85
N ARG A 149 -3.36 13.50 0.83
CA ARG A 149 -4.65 13.56 1.52
C ARG A 149 -4.48 13.52 3.04
N MET A 150 -3.52 12.75 3.55
CA MET A 150 -3.22 12.69 4.98
C MET A 150 -2.73 14.02 5.52
N THR A 151 -1.73 14.66 4.89
CA THR A 151 -1.21 15.94 5.39
C THR A 151 -2.26 17.06 5.25
N ALA A 152 -3.04 17.06 4.17
CA ALA A 152 -4.16 18.01 4.03
C ALA A 152 -5.24 17.83 5.10
N ALA A 153 -5.54 16.59 5.50
CA ALA A 153 -6.54 16.30 6.54
C ALA A 153 -6.14 16.84 7.93
N VAL A 154 -4.85 16.99 8.19
CA VAL A 154 -4.34 17.62 9.42
C VAL A 154 -4.00 19.10 9.24
N GLY A 155 -4.46 19.73 8.16
CA GLY A 155 -4.32 21.19 7.93
C GLY A 155 -3.03 21.62 7.25
N HIS A 156 -2.19 20.70 6.77
CA HIS A 156 -0.89 20.98 6.17
C HIS A 156 -0.77 20.42 4.74
N PRO A 157 -1.33 21.10 3.72
CA PRO A 157 -1.28 20.65 2.34
C PRO A 157 0.16 20.39 1.86
N THR A 158 0.36 19.29 1.12
CA THR A 158 1.68 18.93 0.57
C THR A 158 2.08 19.84 -0.60
N LEU A 159 3.25 20.48 -0.48
CA LEU A 159 3.93 21.26 -1.51
C LEU A 159 4.81 20.38 -2.42
N ARG A 160 5.57 19.48 -1.81
CA ARG A 160 6.51 18.56 -2.47
C ARG A 160 6.45 17.18 -1.84
N LEU A 161 6.52 16.15 -2.67
CA LEU A 161 6.44 14.77 -2.21
C LEU A 161 7.54 13.94 -2.86
N ILE A 162 8.48 13.45 -2.05
CA ILE A 162 9.59 12.61 -2.50
C ILE A 162 9.48 11.27 -1.80
N ARG A 163 9.42 10.18 -2.55
CA ARG A 163 9.53 8.84 -1.96
C ARG A 163 11.00 8.51 -1.73
N ALA A 164 11.45 8.58 -0.49
CA ALA A 164 12.83 8.34 -0.12
C ALA A 164 13.21 6.86 -0.07
N ALA A 165 12.26 5.99 0.31
CA ALA A 165 12.55 4.57 0.46
C ALA A 165 11.33 3.66 0.20
N ILE A 166 11.62 2.41 -0.20
CA ILE A 166 10.69 1.29 -0.29
C ILE A 166 11.37 0.10 0.39
N GLY A 167 10.90 -0.30 1.57
CA GLY A 167 11.53 -1.37 2.33
C GLY A 167 13.00 -1.04 2.64
N ILE A 168 13.91 -1.85 2.11
CA ILE A 168 15.36 -1.69 2.27
C ILE A 168 16.00 -0.80 1.19
N TRP A 169 15.28 -0.49 0.12
CA TRP A 169 15.82 0.30 -0.99
C TRP A 169 15.60 1.78 -0.72
N THR A 170 16.66 2.57 -0.86
CA THR A 170 16.68 4.01 -0.60
C THR A 170 17.11 4.79 -1.83
N LEU A 171 16.89 6.11 -1.79
CA LEU A 171 17.41 7.08 -2.76
C LEU A 171 18.88 7.43 -2.54
N ASP A 172 19.52 6.94 -1.49
CA ASP A 172 20.83 7.41 -1.08
C ASP A 172 21.85 7.23 -2.21
N GLY A 173 22.55 8.33 -2.52
CA GLY A 173 23.53 8.41 -3.61
C GLY A 173 22.94 8.54 -5.02
N LEU A 174 21.61 8.50 -5.20
CA LEU A 174 20.99 8.48 -6.53
C LEU A 174 20.49 9.86 -6.96
N SER A 175 21.14 10.45 -7.96
CA SER A 175 20.77 11.76 -8.52
C SER A 175 19.41 11.72 -9.25
N PRO A 176 18.67 12.84 -9.32
CA PRO A 176 17.41 12.91 -10.07
C PRO A 176 17.58 12.50 -11.51
N GLY A 177 16.64 11.71 -12.03
CA GLY A 177 16.69 11.27 -13.42
C GLY A 177 17.71 10.16 -13.70
N THR A 178 18.44 9.72 -12.69
CA THR A 178 19.40 8.61 -12.82
C THR A 178 18.83 7.32 -12.24
N TRP A 179 19.33 6.20 -12.74
CA TRP A 179 19.00 4.87 -12.27
C TRP A 179 20.27 4.04 -12.09
N GLU A 180 20.19 3.05 -11.22
CA GLU A 180 21.26 2.12 -10.91
C GLU A 180 20.71 0.71 -10.76
N ASP A 181 21.52 -0.28 -11.12
CA ASP A 181 21.25 -1.68 -10.83
C ASP A 181 21.28 -1.96 -9.33
N LEU A 182 20.39 -2.86 -8.91
CA LEU A 182 20.31 -3.39 -7.56
C LEU A 182 20.50 -4.89 -7.60
N GLU A 183 21.03 -5.43 -6.51
CA GLU A 183 20.96 -6.86 -6.27
C GLU A 183 19.48 -7.26 -6.07
N ALA A 184 19.01 -8.17 -6.92
CA ALA A 184 17.64 -8.67 -6.83
C ALA A 184 17.50 -9.57 -5.59
N PRO A 185 16.54 -9.29 -4.70
CA PRO A 185 16.36 -10.11 -3.50
C PRO A 185 15.84 -11.49 -3.90
N THR A 186 16.17 -12.49 -3.07
CA THR A 186 15.52 -13.78 -3.17
C THR A 186 14.07 -13.65 -2.70
N ILE A 187 13.11 -13.79 -3.63
CA ILE A 187 11.69 -13.79 -3.29
C ILE A 187 11.22 -15.18 -2.84
N PRO A 188 10.33 -15.28 -1.83
CA PRO A 188 9.75 -16.57 -1.45
C PRO A 188 9.10 -17.27 -2.66
N GLY A 189 9.26 -18.59 -2.73
CA GLY A 189 8.55 -19.44 -3.69
C GLY A 189 7.03 -19.25 -3.60
N PRO A 190 6.27 -19.58 -4.67
CA PRO A 190 4.81 -19.60 -4.55
C PRO A 190 4.42 -20.52 -3.38
N PRO A 191 3.35 -20.21 -2.63
CA PRO A 191 2.87 -21.12 -1.60
C PRO A 191 2.64 -22.49 -2.26
N LYS A 192 3.19 -23.55 -1.66
CA LYS A 192 3.00 -24.91 -2.17
C LYS A 192 1.49 -25.12 -2.39
N PRO A 193 1.07 -25.68 -3.53
CA PRO A 193 -0.34 -25.93 -3.77
C PRO A 193 -0.89 -26.72 -2.59
N LYS A 194 -1.99 -26.23 -2.00
CA LYS A 194 -2.67 -26.99 -0.95
C LYS A 194 -2.97 -28.37 -1.53
N PRO A 195 -2.66 -29.47 -0.81
CA PRO A 195 -3.00 -30.80 -1.31
C PRO A 195 -4.48 -30.82 -1.65
N ALA A 196 -4.81 -31.35 -2.82
CA ALA A 196 -6.19 -31.45 -3.27
C ALA A 196 -7.01 -32.12 -2.15
N PRO A 197 -8.19 -31.56 -1.80
CA PRO A 197 -8.95 -32.13 -0.70
C PRO A 197 -9.28 -33.59 -1.02
N ASN A 198 -9.00 -34.48 -0.07
CA ASN A 198 -9.18 -35.92 -0.26
C ASN A 198 -10.64 -36.20 -0.66
N ARG A 199 -10.86 -36.62 -1.91
CA ARG A 199 -12.20 -36.91 -2.46
C ARG A 199 -12.96 -37.92 -1.60
N GLN A 200 -12.26 -38.87 -0.96
CA GLN A 200 -12.88 -39.83 -0.05
C GLN A 200 -13.37 -39.18 1.26
N ALA A 201 -12.65 -38.19 1.78
CA ALA A 201 -13.07 -37.45 2.97
C ALA A 201 -14.27 -36.53 2.69
N ILE A 202 -14.33 -35.92 1.50
CA ILE A 202 -15.48 -35.13 1.04
C ILE A 202 -16.71 -36.03 0.86
N ALA A 203 -16.54 -37.20 0.23
CA ALA A 203 -17.63 -38.16 0.03
C ALA A 203 -18.18 -38.70 1.37
N ARG A 204 -17.29 -39.02 2.33
CA ARG A 204 -17.70 -39.47 3.68
C ARG A 204 -18.46 -38.40 4.45
N ARG A 205 -18.05 -37.13 4.36
CA ARG A 205 -18.79 -36.01 4.99
C ARG A 205 -20.16 -35.78 4.36
N LYS A 206 -20.28 -35.87 3.02
CA LYS A 206 -21.58 -35.79 2.33
C LYS A 206 -22.51 -36.95 2.71
N ALA A 207 -21.99 -38.17 2.80
CA ALA A 207 -22.76 -39.35 3.20
C ALA A 207 -23.19 -39.32 4.68
N ALA A 208 -22.40 -38.68 5.56
CA ALA A 208 -22.78 -38.47 6.96
C ALA A 208 -23.86 -37.39 7.12
N ALA A 209 -23.84 -36.35 6.28
CA ALA A 209 -24.84 -35.28 6.29
C ALA A 209 -26.19 -35.67 5.66
N SER A 210 -26.23 -36.74 4.86
CA SER A 210 -27.45 -37.25 4.22
C SER A 210 -28.14 -38.39 4.98
N LYS A 211 -27.67 -38.76 6.18
CA LYS A 211 -28.37 -39.74 7.01
C LYS A 211 -29.60 -39.10 7.64
N PRO A 212 -30.81 -39.65 7.48
CA PRO A 212 -32.00 -39.13 8.16
C PRO A 212 -31.82 -39.26 9.68
N ALA A 213 -32.29 -38.24 10.41
CA ALA A 213 -32.32 -38.26 11.86
C ALA A 213 -33.08 -39.50 12.34
N ARG A 214 -32.54 -40.19 13.36
CA ARG A 214 -33.26 -41.31 14.00
C ARG A 214 -34.64 -40.80 14.46
N PRO A 215 -35.73 -41.53 14.21
CA PRO A 215 -37.03 -41.13 14.74
C PRO A 215 -36.96 -41.09 16.28
N GLU A 216 -37.51 -40.03 16.86
CA GLU A 216 -37.67 -39.90 18.31
C GLU A 216 -38.52 -41.07 18.84
N PRO A 217 -38.18 -41.64 20.00
CA PRO A 217 -39.02 -42.65 20.63
C PRO A 217 -40.37 -42.02 21.04
N ASP A 218 -41.45 -42.61 20.54
CA ASP A 218 -42.83 -42.22 20.76
C ASP A 218 -43.15 -42.09 22.27
N ALA A 219 -43.45 -40.86 22.70
CA ALA A 219 -43.85 -40.54 24.05
C ALA A 219 -45.30 -40.99 24.27
N GLY A 220 -45.49 -42.29 24.49
CA GLY A 220 -46.78 -42.89 24.83
C GLY A 220 -47.42 -42.17 26.02
N LEU A 221 -48.61 -41.60 25.80
CA LEU A 221 -49.49 -41.04 26.82
C LEU A 221 -49.72 -42.07 27.94
N LYS A 222 -49.22 -41.79 29.15
CA LYS A 222 -49.63 -42.54 30.35
C LYS A 222 -51.07 -42.12 30.74
N PRO A 223 -51.99 -43.07 31.00
CA PRO A 223 -53.34 -42.74 31.43
C PRO A 223 -53.35 -42.13 32.85
N ARG A 224 -54.13 -41.07 33.02
CA ARG A 224 -54.40 -40.40 34.30
C ARG A 224 -55.13 -41.36 35.24
N LYS A 225 -54.57 -41.64 36.42
CA LYS A 225 -55.26 -42.39 37.49
C LYS A 225 -56.41 -41.56 38.09
N PRO A 226 -57.57 -42.16 38.41
CA PRO A 226 -58.67 -41.46 39.07
C PRO A 226 -58.33 -41.15 40.55
N ARG A 227 -58.66 -39.93 40.98
CA ARG A 227 -58.57 -39.50 42.39
C ARG A 227 -59.63 -40.25 43.22
N LYS A 228 -59.20 -40.92 44.29
CA LYS A 228 -60.12 -41.51 45.29
C LYS A 228 -60.83 -40.41 46.10
N PRO A 229 -62.10 -40.62 46.51
CA PRO A 229 -62.84 -39.67 47.33
C PRO A 229 -62.35 -39.68 48.79
N ARG A 230 -62.31 -38.48 49.40
CA ARG A 230 -62.12 -38.28 50.84
C ARG A 230 -63.31 -38.90 51.61
N LYS A 231 -63.03 -39.74 52.60
CA LYS A 231 -63.96 -40.01 53.71
C LYS A 231 -63.27 -39.63 55.03
N ARG A 232 -64.01 -38.77 55.74
CA ARG A 232 -63.97 -38.28 57.13
C ARG A 232 -62.73 -38.56 57.97
#